data_AF-A0A094BX37-F1
#
_entry.id   AF-A0A094BX37-F1
#
_cell.length_a   1.000
_cell.length_b   1.000
_cell.length_c   1.000
_cell.angle_alpha   90.00
_cell.angle_beta   90.00
_cell.angle_gamma   90.00
#
_symmetry.space_group_name_H-M   'P 1'
#
loop_
_entity.id
_entity.type
_entity.pdbx_description
1 polymer ?
#
loop_
_entity_poly.entity_id
_entity_poly.type
_entity_poly.pdbx_seq_one_letter_code
_entity_poly.pdbx_strand_id
1 'polypeptide(L)'
;MADFEAVAKQFTEYYYNQFDTDRSQLAPLYRDNSMLTFESAAVAGAGPIVEKLTSLPFAKVKHQVSTLDAQPVEGGGIIILVTGALLVDEEQRPMNYSQCFQLLPNGQGSYFIFNDIFKLVFATRYPIAFKEISNDDDRRGIRFEEFQYIRAMVRDSLHDTLQAGGSAFREAQQANTLSKETGVVCIFLCFALGIANMFHLSIVILFSALCLVSSFIIIFVEIPLLMRICPTSSTFDSFMQRFTTNYMRALIYFAMAAIQWISIVAGVTSLIAAAVLLTITSALYALAGVKGQAFTGSKTLGGQGVAQMIV
;
A
#
# COMPACT_ATOMS: atom_id res chain seq x y z
N MET A 1 18.39 22.64 35.59
CA MET A 1 18.14 21.83 34.38
C MET A 1 17.82 22.79 33.26
N ALA A 2 18.38 22.59 32.07
CA ALA A 2 17.90 23.30 30.90
C ALA A 2 16.41 22.99 30.72
N ASP A 3 15.64 23.98 30.26
CA ASP A 3 14.23 23.79 29.94
C ASP A 3 14.13 22.86 28.71
N PHE A 4 13.93 21.57 28.96
CA PHE A 4 13.92 20.54 27.93
C PHE A 4 12.78 20.75 26.93
N GLU A 5 11.67 21.36 27.35
CA GLU A 5 10.54 21.69 26.47
C GLU A 5 10.94 22.78 25.48
N ALA A 6 11.64 23.82 25.97
CA ALA A 6 12.16 24.88 25.10
C ALA A 6 13.20 24.34 24.10
N VAL A 7 14.10 23.46 24.54
CA VAL A 7 15.08 22.81 23.64
C VAL A 7 14.37 21.94 22.61
N ALA A 8 13.38 21.13 23.02
CA ALA A 8 12.63 20.27 22.12
C ALA A 8 11.88 21.07 21.04
N LYS A 9 11.25 22.18 21.42
CA LYS A 9 10.55 23.07 20.50
C LYS A 9 11.52 23.69 19.47
N GLN A 10 12.63 24.27 19.93
CA GLN A 10 13.65 24.86 19.06
C GLN A 10 14.26 23.83 18.11
N PHE A 11 14.60 22.64 18.63
CA PHE A 11 15.11 21.54 17.82
C PHE A 11 14.12 21.15 16.73
N THR A 12 12.84 20.99 17.08
CA THR A 12 11.80 20.53 16.15
C THR A 12 11.56 21.54 15.03
N GLU A 13 11.49 22.83 15.38
CA GLU A 13 11.39 23.91 14.40
C GLU A 13 12.61 23.95 13.47
N TYR A 14 13.83 23.84 14.03
CA TYR A 14 15.07 23.81 13.24
C TYR A 14 15.11 22.60 12.29
N TYR A 15 14.85 21.40 12.82
CA TYR A 15 14.92 20.14 12.07
C TYR A 15 13.98 20.16 10.86
N TYR A 16 12.70 20.46 11.06
CA TYR A 16 11.73 20.43 9.95
C TYR A 16 11.94 21.58 8.95
N ASN A 17 12.33 22.77 9.41
CA ASN A 17 12.67 23.85 8.48
C ASN A 17 13.87 23.49 7.59
N GLN A 18 14.89 22.84 8.18
CA GLN A 18 16.04 22.39 7.44
C GLN A 18 15.69 21.22 6.50
N PHE A 19 14.87 20.28 6.95
CA PHE A 19 14.37 19.16 6.14
C PHE A 19 13.57 19.64 4.91
N ASP A 20 12.70 20.62 5.11
CA ASP A 20 11.86 21.21 4.05
C ASP A 20 12.69 21.99 3.02
N THR A 21 13.81 22.58 3.45
CA THR A 21 14.65 23.46 2.62
C THR A 21 15.77 22.70 1.90
N ASP A 22 16.59 21.99 2.67
CA ASP A 22 17.73 21.20 2.18
C ASP A 22 18.11 20.11 3.19
N ARG A 23 17.73 18.86 2.86
CA ARG A 23 17.97 17.66 3.67
C ARG A 23 19.45 17.32 3.81
N SER A 24 20.31 17.78 2.89
CA SER A 24 21.75 17.50 2.95
C SER A 24 22.42 18.17 4.16
N GLN A 25 21.83 19.26 4.67
CA GLN A 25 22.32 20.01 5.83
C GLN A 25 21.91 19.39 7.18
N LEU A 26 21.24 18.23 7.18
CA LEU A 26 20.89 17.53 8.42
C LEU A 26 22.06 16.73 9.01
N ALA A 27 23.13 16.48 8.23
CA ALA A 27 24.32 15.73 8.65
C ALA A 27 24.88 16.15 10.04
N PRO A 28 25.05 17.45 10.35
CA PRO A 28 25.60 17.89 11.62
C PRO A 28 24.75 17.54 12.86
N LEU A 29 23.47 17.18 12.67
CA LEU A 29 22.60 16.77 13.77
C LEU A 29 22.83 15.31 14.19
N TYR A 30 23.47 14.50 13.35
CA TYR A 30 23.74 13.09 13.61
C TYR A 30 25.22 12.83 13.93
N ARG A 31 25.51 11.65 14.47
CA ARG A 31 26.84 11.14 14.81
C ARG A 31 27.00 9.71 14.28
N ASP A 32 28.20 9.16 14.39
CA ASP A 32 28.49 7.79 13.93
C ASP A 32 27.71 6.72 14.69
N ASN A 33 27.30 7.01 15.92
CA ASN A 33 26.46 6.15 16.75
C ASN A 33 24.96 6.47 16.66
N SER A 34 24.55 7.38 15.78
CA SER A 34 23.13 7.67 15.55
C SER A 34 22.45 6.58 14.75
N MET A 35 21.15 6.40 14.95
CA MET A 35 20.33 5.49 14.17
C MET A 35 19.03 6.15 13.71
N LEU A 36 18.70 5.97 12.42
CA LEU A 36 17.41 6.32 11.84
C LEU A 36 16.64 5.04 11.51
N THR A 37 15.37 4.98 11.88
CA THR A 37 14.40 4.02 11.33
C THR A 37 13.35 4.77 10.52
N PHE A 38 13.36 4.62 9.20
CA PHE A 38 12.41 5.27 8.30
C PHE A 38 11.49 4.22 7.67
N GLU A 39 10.19 4.29 7.93
CA GLU A 39 9.21 3.34 7.38
C GLU A 39 9.54 1.86 7.66
N SER A 40 10.15 1.58 8.81
CA SER A 40 10.65 0.25 9.24
C SER A 40 12.01 -0.19 8.67
N ALA A 41 12.68 0.64 7.87
CA ALA A 41 14.05 0.39 7.44
C ALA A 41 15.04 1.16 8.34
N ALA A 42 15.93 0.44 9.02
CA ALA A 42 16.94 1.01 9.90
C ALA A 42 18.25 1.28 9.16
N VAL A 43 18.90 2.39 9.51
CA VAL A 43 20.22 2.80 9.02
C VAL A 43 20.99 3.48 10.16
N ALA A 44 22.30 3.22 10.24
CA ALA A 44 23.16 3.74 11.31
C ALA A 44 24.27 4.63 10.74
N GLY A 45 24.67 5.64 11.52
CA GLY A 45 25.72 6.59 11.20
C GLY A 45 25.26 7.79 10.38
N ALA A 46 25.88 8.95 10.63
CA ALA A 46 25.46 10.23 10.06
C ALA A 46 25.45 10.25 8.51
N GLY A 47 26.48 9.70 7.87
CA GLY A 47 26.57 9.63 6.40
C GLY A 47 25.42 8.85 5.77
N PRO A 48 25.26 7.56 6.11
CA PRO A 48 24.14 6.73 5.63
C PRO A 48 22.75 7.29 5.95
N ILE A 49 22.57 7.94 7.11
CA ILE A 49 21.31 8.62 7.46
C ILE A 49 21.01 9.73 6.45
N VAL A 50 21.95 10.64 6.17
CA VAL A 50 21.70 11.74 5.22
C VAL A 50 21.54 11.24 3.80
N GLU A 51 22.27 10.21 3.39
CA GLU A 51 22.05 9.54 2.10
C GLU A 51 20.63 8.98 2.00
N LYS A 52 20.11 8.38 3.08
CA LYS A 52 18.72 7.90 3.13
C LYS A 52 17.71 9.04 3.02
N LEU A 53 17.93 10.16 3.72
CA LEU A 53 17.00 11.30 3.70
C LEU A 53 17.02 12.05 2.36
N THR A 54 18.17 12.14 1.71
CA THR A 54 18.33 12.80 0.39
C THR A 54 17.83 11.93 -0.77
N SER A 55 17.88 10.61 -0.64
CA SER A 55 17.38 9.65 -1.66
C SER A 55 15.86 9.44 -1.66
N LEU A 56 15.12 10.10 -0.76
CA LEU A 56 13.66 10.01 -0.74
C LEU A 56 13.07 10.56 -2.05
N PRO A 57 12.05 9.89 -2.64
CA PRO A 57 11.60 10.14 -4.01
C PRO A 57 10.66 11.36 -4.12
N PHE A 58 11.05 12.50 -3.54
CA PHE A 58 10.31 13.75 -3.64
C PHE A 58 11.24 14.97 -3.60
N ALA A 59 10.89 15.99 -4.38
CA ALA A 59 11.71 17.19 -4.52
C ALA A 59 11.41 18.18 -3.39
N LYS A 60 10.12 18.46 -3.14
CA LYS A 60 9.66 19.39 -2.10
C LYS A 60 8.86 18.65 -1.05
N VAL A 61 8.99 19.09 0.20
CA VAL A 61 8.15 18.65 1.30
C VAL A 61 7.88 19.84 2.19
N LYS A 62 6.69 19.88 2.79
CA LYS A 62 6.35 20.83 3.84
C LYS A 62 5.82 20.08 5.04
N HIS A 63 6.53 20.16 6.16
CA HIS A 63 6.04 19.62 7.43
C HIS A 63 5.16 20.65 8.16
N GLN A 64 4.08 20.16 8.76
CA GLN A 64 3.22 20.87 9.68
C GLN A 64 3.13 20.05 10.97
N VAL A 65 3.74 20.56 12.03
CA VAL A 65 3.67 19.95 13.36
C VAL A 65 2.28 20.23 13.97
N SER A 66 1.62 19.17 14.44
CA SER A 66 0.33 19.24 15.14
C SER A 66 0.51 19.14 16.65
N THR A 67 1.27 18.15 17.12
CA THR A 67 1.63 18.00 18.54
C THR A 67 3.12 17.76 18.71
N LEU A 68 3.65 18.21 19.85
CA LEU A 68 5.02 17.98 20.28
C LEU A 68 4.97 17.72 21.78
N ASP A 69 5.41 16.53 22.16
CA ASP A 69 5.49 16.09 23.55
C ASP A 69 6.94 15.73 23.84
N ALA A 70 7.51 16.21 24.95
CA ALA A 70 8.89 15.97 25.31
C ALA A 70 9.03 15.48 26.74
N GLN A 71 10.04 14.64 27.00
CA GLN A 71 10.41 14.20 28.34
C GLN A 71 11.92 14.19 28.51
N PRO A 72 12.46 14.51 29.71
CA PRO A 72 13.86 14.32 30.00
C PRO A 72 14.21 12.83 30.12
N VAL A 73 15.40 12.46 29.68
CA VAL A 73 15.99 11.12 29.80
C VAL A 73 17.19 11.18 30.73
N GLU A 74 17.54 10.05 31.36
CA GLU A 74 18.75 9.93 32.16
C GLU A 74 20.01 10.40 31.38
N GLY A 75 20.97 10.98 32.09
CA GLY A 75 22.18 11.53 31.46
C GLY A 75 21.98 12.88 30.76
N GLY A 76 20.84 13.56 30.96
CA GLY A 76 20.56 14.88 30.40
C GLY A 76 20.07 14.86 28.95
N GLY A 77 19.65 13.69 28.46
CA GLY A 77 18.98 13.55 27.16
C GLY A 77 17.53 14.02 27.17
N ILE A 78 16.92 14.06 25.99
CA ILE A 78 15.53 14.45 25.79
C ILE A 78 14.90 13.48 24.78
N ILE A 79 13.74 12.93 25.09
CA ILE A 79 12.91 12.21 24.11
C ILE A 79 11.79 13.13 23.65
N ILE A 80 11.54 13.18 22.35
CA ILE A 80 10.57 14.05 21.71
C ILE A 80 9.69 13.20 20.82
N LEU A 81 8.38 13.26 21.01
CA LEU A 81 7.39 12.70 20.11
C LEU A 81 6.70 13.84 19.36
N VAL A 82 6.75 13.77 18.04
CA VAL A 82 6.09 14.71 17.14
C VAL A 82 4.99 13.97 16.40
N THR A 83 3.81 14.57 16.35
CA THR A 83 2.78 14.19 15.37
C THR A 83 2.45 15.37 14.49
N GLY A 84 2.15 15.12 13.22
CA GLY A 84 1.90 16.18 12.27
C GLY A 84 1.37 15.68 10.95
N ALA A 85 1.34 16.58 9.99
CA ALA A 85 1.06 16.28 8.59
C ALA A 85 2.22 16.78 7.72
N LEU A 86 2.48 16.10 6.61
CA LEU A 86 3.43 16.53 5.60
C LEU A 86 2.76 16.60 4.23
N LEU A 87 3.11 17.62 3.45
CA LEU A 87 2.70 17.78 2.07
C LEU A 87 3.90 17.54 1.18
N VAL A 88 3.76 16.71 0.14
CA VAL A 88 4.87 16.35 -0.75
C VAL A 88 4.61 16.93 -2.14
N ASP A 89 5.63 17.55 -2.73
CA ASP A 89 5.60 18.17 -4.05
C ASP A 89 4.37 19.10 -4.27
N GLU A 90 3.54 18.83 -5.28
CA GLU A 90 2.29 19.56 -5.55
C GLU A 90 1.05 18.76 -5.13
N GLU A 91 1.23 17.70 -4.33
CA GLU A 91 0.12 16.89 -3.87
C GLU A 91 -0.79 17.70 -2.94
N GLN A 92 -2.12 17.64 -3.18
CA GLN A 92 -3.09 18.38 -2.36
C GLN A 92 -3.47 17.66 -1.07
N ARG A 93 -3.05 16.41 -0.89
CA ARG A 93 -3.43 15.57 0.25
C ARG A 93 -2.29 15.51 1.26
N PRO A 94 -2.42 16.12 2.44
CA PRO A 94 -1.45 15.96 3.52
C PRO A 94 -1.46 14.52 4.03
N MET A 95 -0.28 13.97 4.28
CA MET A 95 -0.09 12.68 4.92
C MET A 95 0.25 12.88 6.39
N ASN A 96 -0.46 12.20 7.30
CA ASN A 96 -0.12 12.26 8.70
C ASN A 96 1.17 11.48 8.97
N TYR A 97 1.96 11.93 9.94
CA TYR A 97 3.16 11.25 10.37
C TYR A 97 3.31 11.31 11.89
N SER A 98 4.11 10.38 12.40
CA SER A 98 4.64 10.39 13.76
C SER A 98 6.14 10.19 13.68
N GLN A 99 6.88 11.01 14.43
CA GLN A 99 8.33 10.93 14.49
C GLN A 99 8.80 11.06 15.93
N CYS A 100 9.70 10.16 16.34
CA CYS A 100 10.29 10.17 17.67
C CYS A 100 11.79 10.46 17.55
N PHE A 101 12.27 11.42 18.34
CA PHE A 101 13.69 11.76 18.45
C PHE A 101 14.17 11.50 19.87
N GLN A 102 15.34 10.91 20.01
CA GLN A 102 16.10 10.94 21.25
C GLN A 102 17.34 11.80 21.06
N LEU A 103 17.39 12.92 21.78
CA LEU A 103 18.53 13.82 21.82
C LEU A 103 19.44 13.45 22.98
N LEU A 104 20.74 13.42 22.73
CA LEU A 104 21.77 13.29 23.76
C LEU A 104 22.68 14.51 23.77
N PRO A 105 23.16 14.95 24.95
CA PRO A 105 24.10 16.05 25.02
C PRO A 105 25.44 15.66 24.39
N ASN A 106 26.06 16.60 23.67
CA ASN A 106 27.37 16.40 23.03
C ASN A 106 28.56 16.76 23.96
N GLY A 107 28.30 17.08 25.22
CA GLY A 107 29.31 17.52 26.19
C GLY A 107 29.77 18.99 26.03
N GLN A 108 29.31 19.70 25.00
CA GLN A 108 29.67 21.09 24.69
C GLN A 108 28.48 22.06 24.86
N GLY A 109 27.46 21.65 25.61
CA GLY A 109 26.24 22.44 25.80
C GLY A 109 25.27 22.40 24.62
N SER A 110 25.44 21.48 23.67
CA SER A 110 24.51 21.25 22.56
C SER A 110 24.06 19.79 22.51
N TYR A 111 23.15 19.47 21.60
CA TYR A 111 22.52 18.16 21.45
C TYR A 111 22.79 17.56 20.08
N PHE A 112 22.73 16.24 19.99
CA PHE A 112 22.69 15.50 18.73
C PHE A 112 21.59 14.45 18.78
N ILE A 113 21.13 14.02 17.61
CA ILE A 113 20.10 12.99 17.47
C ILE A 113 20.76 11.62 17.63
N PHE A 114 20.46 10.91 18.71
CA PHE A 114 20.92 9.55 18.93
C PHE A 114 19.98 8.54 18.25
N ASN A 115 18.67 8.67 18.46
CA ASN A 115 17.65 7.87 17.77
C ASN A 115 16.67 8.77 17.03
N ASP A 116 16.31 8.37 15.81
CA ASP A 116 15.30 8.99 14.95
C ASP A 116 14.39 7.88 14.41
N ILE A 117 13.10 7.92 14.70
CA ILE A 117 12.14 6.92 14.23
C ILE A 117 10.99 7.65 13.55
N PHE A 118 10.87 7.47 12.25
CA PHE A 118 9.84 8.09 11.43
C PHE A 118 8.86 7.05 10.87
N LYS A 119 7.56 7.35 11.01
CA LYS A 119 6.47 6.61 10.40
C LYS A 119 5.40 7.54 9.85
N LEU A 120 4.98 7.29 8.63
CA LEU A 120 3.70 7.75 8.11
C LEU A 120 2.57 7.06 8.87
N VAL A 121 1.64 7.87 9.35
CA VAL A 121 0.40 7.42 9.96
C VAL A 121 -0.64 7.41 8.86
N PHE A 122 -0.80 6.25 8.23
CA PHE A 122 -1.93 6.05 7.35
C PHE A 122 -3.18 6.02 8.23
N ALA A 123 -4.03 7.03 8.10
CA ALA A 123 -5.37 6.94 8.64
C ALA A 123 -6.02 5.73 7.96
N THR A 124 -6.17 4.64 8.71
CA THR A 124 -7.14 3.62 8.35
C THR A 124 -8.46 4.36 8.30
N ARG A 125 -9.03 4.53 7.10
CA ARG A 125 -10.26 5.30 6.86
C ARG A 125 -11.46 4.77 7.66
N TYR A 126 -11.27 3.61 8.29
CA TYR A 126 -12.12 3.02 9.31
C TYR A 126 -11.27 2.84 10.57
N PRO A 127 -11.44 3.68 11.62
CA PRO A 127 -10.93 3.30 12.92
C PRO A 127 -11.58 1.96 13.26
N ILE A 128 -10.77 0.94 13.54
CA ILE A 128 -11.28 -0.26 14.18
C ILE A 128 -11.82 0.24 15.50
N ALA A 129 -13.13 0.42 15.60
CA ALA A 129 -13.78 0.74 16.85
C ALA A 129 -13.53 -0.46 17.76
N PHE A 130 -12.49 -0.39 18.59
CA PHE A 130 -12.34 -1.29 19.71
C PHE A 130 -13.40 -0.89 20.72
N LYS A 131 -14.65 -1.23 20.42
CA LYS A 131 -15.73 -1.12 21.40
C LYS A 131 -15.40 -2.17 22.44
N GLU A 132 -15.10 -1.74 23.66
CA GLU A 132 -15.05 -2.63 24.81
C GLU A 132 -16.24 -3.59 24.70
N ILE A 133 -15.96 -4.89 24.72
CA ILE A 133 -16.99 -5.93 24.73
C ILE A 133 -17.67 -5.81 26.09
N SER A 134 -18.63 -4.88 26.20
CA SER A 134 -19.61 -4.93 27.27
C SER A 134 -20.48 -6.16 27.02
N ASN A 135 -20.62 -6.99 28.05
CA ASN A 135 -21.33 -8.27 28.03
C ASN A 135 -22.85 -8.15 27.82
N ASP A 136 -23.38 -6.96 27.50
CA ASP A 136 -24.81 -6.78 27.28
C ASP A 136 -25.22 -6.98 25.82
N ASP A 137 -26.24 -7.81 25.72
CA ASP A 137 -26.71 -8.56 24.58
C ASP A 137 -27.45 -7.67 23.56
N ASP A 138 -26.84 -7.38 22.39
CA ASP A 138 -27.63 -7.18 21.16
C ASP A 138 -26.87 -7.57 19.88
N ARG A 139 -26.85 -8.86 19.58
CA ARG A 139 -26.28 -9.46 18.35
C ARG A 139 -26.96 -8.98 17.05
N ARG A 140 -28.04 -8.19 17.09
CA ARG A 140 -28.73 -7.69 15.88
C ARG A 140 -28.21 -6.34 15.39
N GLY A 141 -27.67 -5.48 16.26
CA GLY A 141 -27.07 -4.20 15.87
C GLY A 141 -25.72 -4.33 15.19
N ILE A 142 -24.90 -5.30 15.62
CA ILE A 142 -23.52 -5.51 15.14
C ILE A 142 -23.49 -5.82 13.63
N ARG A 143 -24.38 -6.69 13.15
CA ARG A 143 -24.43 -7.04 11.73
C ARG A 143 -24.83 -5.86 10.85
N PHE A 144 -25.76 -5.01 11.27
CA PHE A 144 -26.25 -3.95 10.38
C PHE A 144 -25.21 -2.85 10.17
N GLU A 145 -24.46 -2.47 11.21
CA GLU A 145 -23.38 -1.50 11.06
C GLU A 145 -22.18 -2.08 10.31
N GLU A 146 -21.72 -3.31 10.60
CA GLU A 146 -20.66 -3.99 9.84
C GLU A 146 -20.99 -4.09 8.34
N PHE A 147 -22.25 -4.38 7.98
CA PHE A 147 -22.69 -4.37 6.59
C PHE A 147 -22.68 -2.98 5.96
N GLN A 148 -22.99 -1.92 6.71
CA GLN A 148 -22.87 -0.53 6.22
C GLN A 148 -21.40 -0.13 6.03
N TYR A 149 -20.49 -0.58 6.91
CA TYR A 149 -19.05 -0.37 6.78
C TYR A 149 -18.47 -1.10 5.57
N ILE A 150 -18.78 -2.38 5.39
CA ILE A 150 -18.35 -3.15 4.20
C ILE A 150 -18.91 -2.50 2.93
N ARG A 151 -20.17 -2.05 2.96
CA ARG A 151 -20.81 -1.36 1.83
C ARG A 151 -20.18 0.01 1.55
N ALA A 152 -19.78 0.76 2.57
CA ALA A 152 -19.06 2.02 2.43
C ALA A 152 -17.64 1.79 1.90
N MET A 153 -16.92 0.79 2.43
CA MET A 153 -15.59 0.40 1.96
C MET A 153 -15.59 -0.02 0.49
N VAL A 154 -16.55 -0.84 0.08
CA VAL A 154 -16.70 -1.26 -1.32
C VAL A 154 -17.10 -0.08 -2.21
N ARG A 155 -18.00 0.79 -1.76
CA ARG A 155 -18.44 1.97 -2.50
C ARG A 155 -17.30 2.97 -2.69
N ASP A 156 -16.54 3.25 -1.65
CA ASP A 156 -15.46 4.23 -1.67
C ASP A 156 -14.24 3.69 -2.43
N SER A 157 -13.89 2.41 -2.29
CA SER A 157 -12.90 1.76 -3.16
C SER A 157 -13.33 1.79 -4.62
N LEU A 158 -14.61 1.57 -4.91
CA LEU A 158 -15.15 1.70 -6.27
C LEU A 158 -15.10 3.16 -6.76
N HIS A 159 -15.42 4.13 -5.91
CA HIS A 159 -15.38 5.55 -6.23
C HIS A 159 -13.96 6.06 -6.47
N ASP A 160 -13.00 5.63 -5.65
CA ASP A 160 -11.58 5.93 -5.79
C ASP A 160 -11.02 5.27 -7.05
N THR A 161 -11.45 4.03 -7.38
CA THR A 161 -11.13 3.36 -8.66
C THR A 161 -11.73 4.09 -9.86
N LEU A 162 -12.96 4.63 -9.74
CA LEU A 162 -13.63 5.39 -10.78
C LEU A 162 -13.03 6.79 -10.97
N GLN A 163 -12.63 7.47 -9.88
CA GLN A 163 -11.94 8.76 -9.93
C GLN A 163 -10.50 8.62 -10.43
N ALA A 164 -9.78 7.58 -9.99
CA ALA A 164 -8.51 7.19 -10.57
C ALA A 164 -8.67 6.87 -12.07
N GLY A 165 -9.78 6.24 -12.47
CA GLY A 165 -10.13 6.04 -13.88
C GLY A 165 -10.35 7.34 -14.66
N GLY A 166 -10.92 8.37 -14.03
CA GLY A 166 -11.17 9.69 -14.62
C GLY A 166 -9.90 10.53 -14.86
N SER A 167 -8.91 10.45 -13.97
CA SER A 167 -7.58 11.06 -14.16
C SER A 167 -6.62 10.17 -14.97
N ALA A 168 -6.79 8.84 -14.96
CA ALA A 168 -5.96 7.88 -15.70
C ALA A 168 -6.14 7.91 -17.22
N PHE A 169 -7.17 8.57 -17.76
CA PHE A 169 -7.25 8.82 -19.20
C PHE A 169 -6.13 9.77 -19.69
N ARG A 170 -5.48 10.51 -18.77
CA ARG A 170 -4.38 11.44 -19.10
C ARG A 170 -2.97 10.90 -18.91
N GLU A 171 -2.77 9.76 -18.24
CA GLU A 171 -1.42 9.19 -18.08
C GLU A 171 -1.37 7.72 -18.48
N ALA A 172 -1.13 7.54 -19.78
CA ALA A 172 -0.94 6.26 -20.43
C ALA A 172 0.31 5.48 -19.98
N GLN A 173 1.08 5.96 -18.99
CA GLN A 173 2.37 5.40 -18.55
C GLN A 173 2.23 4.16 -17.63
N GLN A 174 1.09 3.95 -16.97
CA GLN A 174 0.97 3.04 -15.80
C GLN A 174 -0.10 1.92 -15.90
N ALA A 175 -0.54 1.58 -17.11
CA ALA A 175 -1.63 0.61 -17.33
C ALA A 175 -1.32 -0.80 -16.77
N ASN A 176 -0.06 -1.25 -16.82
CA ASN A 176 0.33 -2.56 -16.32
C ASN A 176 0.30 -2.68 -14.78
N THR A 177 0.69 -1.63 -14.06
CA THR A 177 0.62 -1.61 -12.58
C THR A 177 -0.82 -1.65 -12.10
N LEU A 178 -1.69 -0.84 -12.73
CA LEU A 178 -3.11 -0.81 -12.44
C LEU A 178 -3.79 -2.15 -12.74
N SER A 179 -3.46 -2.79 -13.87
CA SER A 179 -3.98 -4.12 -14.24
C SER A 179 -3.74 -5.16 -13.14
N LYS A 180 -2.57 -5.11 -12.49
CA LYS A 180 -2.17 -6.06 -11.43
C LYS A 180 -2.85 -5.80 -10.10
N GLU A 181 -2.90 -4.54 -9.68
CA GLU A 181 -3.62 -4.18 -8.46
C GLU A 181 -5.09 -4.57 -8.57
N THR A 182 -5.70 -4.33 -9.74
CA THR A 182 -7.06 -4.77 -10.04
C THR A 182 -7.17 -6.31 -10.10
N GLY A 183 -6.17 -7.00 -10.65
CA GLY A 183 -6.09 -8.46 -10.67
C GLY A 183 -6.07 -9.10 -9.28
N VAL A 184 -5.31 -8.53 -8.33
CA VAL A 184 -5.29 -8.99 -6.94
C VAL A 184 -6.66 -8.80 -6.28
N VAL A 185 -7.33 -7.67 -6.53
CA VAL A 185 -8.70 -7.44 -6.03
C VAL A 185 -9.67 -8.47 -6.63
N CYS A 186 -9.53 -8.84 -7.90
CA CYS A 186 -10.35 -9.89 -8.53
C CYS A 186 -10.23 -11.25 -7.81
N ILE A 187 -9.06 -11.60 -7.27
CA ILE A 187 -8.87 -12.87 -6.53
C ILE A 187 -9.80 -12.90 -5.31
N PHE A 188 -9.70 -11.89 -4.45
CA PHE A 188 -10.50 -11.82 -3.22
C PHE A 188 -11.99 -11.66 -3.52
N LEU A 189 -12.34 -10.85 -4.52
CA LEU A 189 -13.72 -10.63 -4.90
C LEU A 189 -14.37 -11.91 -5.46
N CYS A 190 -13.72 -12.60 -6.40
CA CYS A 190 -14.25 -13.83 -6.98
C CYS A 190 -14.35 -14.96 -5.93
N PHE A 191 -13.40 -15.03 -5.00
CA PHE A 191 -13.45 -15.99 -3.89
C PHE A 191 -14.63 -15.71 -2.96
N ALA A 192 -14.78 -14.47 -2.50
CA ALA A 192 -15.84 -14.07 -1.59
C ALA A 192 -17.24 -14.22 -2.23
N LEU A 193 -17.39 -13.75 -3.48
CA LEU A 193 -18.66 -13.83 -4.21
C LEU A 193 -19.01 -15.26 -4.62
N GLY A 194 -18.03 -16.08 -4.97
CA GLY A 194 -18.22 -17.50 -5.27
C GLY A 194 -18.79 -18.26 -4.07
N ILE A 195 -18.24 -18.03 -2.86
CA ILE A 195 -18.76 -18.64 -1.63
C ILE A 195 -20.13 -18.05 -1.26
N ALA A 196 -20.29 -16.73 -1.33
CA ALA A 196 -21.53 -16.06 -0.93
C ALA A 196 -22.75 -16.52 -1.76
N ASN A 197 -22.55 -16.84 -3.04
CA ASN A 197 -23.61 -17.26 -3.94
C ASN A 197 -23.73 -18.80 -4.07
N MET A 198 -22.95 -19.58 -3.31
CA MET A 198 -23.02 -21.05 -3.34
C MET A 198 -24.29 -21.60 -2.68
N PHE A 199 -24.96 -20.79 -1.86
CA PHE A 199 -26.19 -21.16 -1.15
C PHE A 199 -27.47 -20.96 -1.98
N HIS A 200 -27.38 -20.54 -3.25
CA HIS A 200 -28.52 -20.46 -4.14
C HIS A 200 -28.87 -21.84 -4.73
N LEU A 201 -30.12 -22.27 -4.59
CA LEU A 201 -30.64 -23.56 -5.09
C LEU A 201 -30.96 -23.56 -6.61
N SER A 202 -30.37 -22.65 -7.38
CA SER A 202 -30.64 -22.47 -8.82
C SER A 202 -29.37 -22.70 -9.65
N ILE A 203 -29.46 -22.58 -10.99
CA ILE A 203 -28.30 -22.70 -11.90
C ILE A 203 -27.15 -21.72 -11.56
N VAL A 204 -27.45 -20.68 -10.78
CA VAL A 204 -26.46 -19.76 -10.18
C VAL A 204 -25.38 -20.52 -9.40
N ILE A 205 -25.67 -21.66 -8.76
CA ILE A 205 -24.67 -22.45 -8.03
C ILE A 205 -23.49 -22.87 -8.92
N LEU A 206 -23.74 -23.20 -10.18
CA LEU A 206 -22.71 -23.56 -11.15
C LEU A 206 -21.83 -22.35 -11.49
N PHE A 207 -22.45 -21.18 -11.67
CA PHE A 207 -21.72 -19.93 -11.92
C PHE A 207 -20.92 -19.46 -10.71
N SER A 208 -21.43 -19.67 -9.49
CA SER A 208 -20.73 -19.43 -8.23
C SER A 208 -19.50 -20.33 -8.07
N ALA A 209 -19.63 -21.62 -8.40
CA ALA A 209 -18.50 -22.55 -8.42
C ALA A 209 -17.45 -22.15 -9.47
N LEU A 210 -17.87 -21.74 -10.67
CA LEU A 210 -16.97 -21.22 -11.70
C LEU A 210 -16.30 -19.90 -11.29
N CYS A 211 -17.01 -19.02 -10.56
CA CYS A 211 -16.46 -17.79 -9.99
C CYS A 211 -15.37 -18.10 -8.96
N LEU A 212 -15.62 -19.08 -8.09
CA LEU A 212 -14.65 -19.54 -7.10
C LEU A 212 -13.42 -20.19 -7.76
N VAL A 213 -13.60 -21.03 -8.78
CA VAL A 213 -12.48 -21.62 -9.54
C VAL A 213 -11.67 -20.52 -10.24
N SER A 214 -12.33 -19.47 -10.74
CA SER A 214 -11.67 -18.33 -11.38
C SER A 214 -10.69 -17.63 -10.43
N SER A 215 -10.95 -17.56 -9.12
CA SER A 215 -9.99 -16.94 -8.18
C SER A 215 -8.66 -17.69 -8.12
N PHE A 216 -8.71 -19.03 -8.18
CA PHE A 216 -7.51 -19.86 -8.21
C PHE A 216 -6.76 -19.72 -9.54
N ILE A 217 -7.48 -19.66 -10.67
CA ILE A 217 -6.88 -19.41 -11.98
C ILE A 217 -6.17 -18.05 -11.99
N ILE A 218 -6.79 -17.01 -11.44
CA ILE A 218 -6.21 -15.66 -11.39
C ILE A 218 -4.91 -15.62 -10.58
N ILE A 219 -4.81 -16.39 -9.48
CA ILE A 219 -3.55 -16.51 -8.72
C ILE A 219 -2.41 -16.99 -9.61
N PHE A 220 -2.63 -17.98 -10.47
CA PHE A 220 -1.60 -18.47 -11.41
C PHE A 220 -1.30 -17.47 -12.53
N VAL A 221 -2.31 -16.72 -12.97
CA VAL A 221 -2.13 -15.66 -13.96
C VAL A 221 -1.27 -14.55 -13.36
N GLU A 222 -1.56 -14.09 -12.13
CA GLU A 222 -0.85 -12.98 -11.51
C GLU A 222 0.54 -13.36 -10.97
N ILE A 223 0.70 -14.56 -10.42
CA ILE A 223 1.94 -15.02 -9.80
C ILE A 223 2.56 -16.13 -10.66
N PRO A 224 3.68 -15.87 -11.38
CA PRO A 224 4.39 -16.91 -12.13
C PRO A 224 5.20 -17.81 -11.18
N LEU A 225 4.52 -18.54 -10.29
CA LEU A 225 5.12 -19.43 -9.28
C LEU A 225 5.94 -20.56 -9.90
N LEU A 226 5.57 -21.02 -11.11
CA LEU A 226 6.20 -22.15 -11.78
C LEU A 226 7.63 -21.85 -12.29
N MET A 227 7.97 -20.58 -12.54
CA MET A 227 9.33 -20.21 -12.97
C MET A 227 10.34 -20.11 -11.82
N ARG A 228 9.90 -20.22 -10.56
CA ARG A 228 10.77 -20.11 -9.37
C ARG A 228 11.06 -21.44 -8.67
N ILE A 229 10.25 -22.48 -8.89
CA ILE A 229 10.29 -23.73 -8.10
C ILE A 229 10.69 -24.95 -8.95
N CYS A 230 10.53 -24.89 -10.28
CA CYS A 230 10.80 -26.03 -11.15
C CYS A 230 12.12 -25.86 -11.94
N PRO A 231 12.98 -26.90 -12.05
CA PRO A 231 13.99 -26.95 -13.10
C PRO A 231 13.27 -27.16 -14.43
N THR A 232 13.06 -26.10 -15.20
CA THR A 232 12.20 -26.12 -16.37
C THR A 232 12.94 -26.58 -17.63
N SER A 233 12.25 -27.37 -18.46
CA SER A 233 12.72 -27.71 -19.81
C SER A 233 12.48 -26.53 -20.76
N SER A 234 13.34 -26.35 -21.77
CA SER A 234 13.22 -25.25 -22.76
C SER A 234 11.89 -25.21 -23.52
N THR A 235 11.21 -26.36 -23.61
CA THR A 235 9.86 -26.48 -24.19
C THR A 235 8.77 -25.99 -23.23
N PHE A 236 8.93 -26.19 -21.93
CA PHE A 236 8.03 -25.69 -20.90
C PHE A 236 8.15 -24.16 -20.75
N ASP A 237 9.37 -23.63 -20.82
CA ASP A 237 9.60 -22.17 -20.77
C ASP A 237 8.94 -21.43 -21.93
N SER A 238 9.05 -21.98 -23.14
CA SER A 238 8.43 -21.41 -24.35
C SER A 238 6.90 -21.45 -24.30
N PHE A 239 6.34 -22.49 -23.69
CA PHE A 239 4.90 -22.59 -23.44
C PHE A 239 4.44 -21.59 -22.36
N MET A 240 5.17 -21.49 -21.26
CA MET A 240 4.87 -20.55 -20.16
C MET A 240 4.98 -19.09 -20.60
N GLN A 241 5.92 -18.75 -21.48
CA GLN A 241 6.04 -17.41 -22.06
C GLN A 241 4.79 -16.96 -22.84
N ARG A 242 3.97 -17.88 -23.34
CA ARG A 242 2.70 -17.51 -24.00
C ARG A 242 1.66 -17.01 -23.00
N PHE A 243 1.59 -17.64 -21.83
CA PHE A 243 0.65 -17.29 -20.75
C PHE A 243 1.04 -16.05 -19.96
N THR A 244 2.28 -15.58 -20.07
CA THR A 244 2.75 -14.36 -19.38
C THR A 244 2.53 -13.09 -20.20
N THR A 245 2.17 -13.19 -21.48
CA THR A 245 1.88 -12.03 -22.33
C THR A 245 0.63 -11.28 -21.84
N ASN A 246 0.65 -9.95 -21.94
CA ASN A 246 -0.51 -9.11 -21.56
C ASN A 246 -1.77 -9.48 -22.37
N TYR A 247 -1.62 -9.89 -23.63
CA TYR A 247 -2.74 -10.32 -24.47
C TYR A 247 -3.38 -11.63 -23.97
N MET A 248 -2.59 -12.60 -23.52
CA MET A 248 -3.17 -13.83 -22.94
C MET A 248 -3.80 -13.59 -21.59
N ARG A 249 -3.21 -12.72 -20.76
CA ARG A 249 -3.86 -12.26 -19.53
C ARG A 249 -5.21 -11.61 -19.85
N ALA A 250 -5.25 -10.65 -20.77
CA ALA A 250 -6.48 -9.99 -21.19
C ALA A 250 -7.55 -10.99 -21.64
N LEU A 251 -7.16 -11.98 -22.45
CA LEU A 251 -8.06 -13.03 -22.94
C LEU A 251 -8.62 -13.91 -21.82
N ILE A 252 -7.78 -14.33 -20.87
CA ILE A 252 -8.21 -15.16 -19.74
C ILE A 252 -9.20 -14.40 -18.87
N TYR A 253 -8.90 -13.14 -18.53
CA TYR A 253 -9.83 -12.27 -17.79
C TYR A 253 -11.14 -12.04 -18.56
N PHE A 254 -11.07 -11.87 -19.89
CA PHE A 254 -12.26 -11.71 -20.73
C PHE A 254 -13.15 -12.95 -20.71
N ALA A 255 -12.56 -14.14 -20.84
CA ALA A 255 -13.31 -15.40 -20.84
C ALA A 255 -14.03 -15.61 -19.50
N MET A 256 -13.35 -15.36 -18.39
CA MET A 256 -13.96 -15.43 -17.05
C MET A 256 -15.05 -14.37 -16.87
N ALA A 257 -14.83 -13.14 -17.37
CA ALA A 257 -15.84 -12.09 -17.34
C ALA A 257 -17.09 -12.48 -18.13
N ALA A 258 -16.95 -13.04 -19.33
CA ALA A 258 -18.05 -13.47 -20.18
C ALA A 258 -18.91 -14.55 -19.49
N ILE A 259 -18.27 -15.52 -18.82
CA ILE A 259 -18.98 -16.53 -18.01
C ILE A 259 -19.83 -15.87 -16.93
N GLN A 260 -19.30 -14.84 -16.25
CA GLN A 260 -20.05 -14.14 -15.21
C GLN A 260 -21.15 -13.23 -15.76
N TRP A 261 -20.97 -12.64 -16.95
CA TRP A 261 -22.06 -11.92 -17.62
C TRP A 261 -23.21 -12.84 -18.02
N ILE A 262 -22.92 -14.07 -18.46
CA ILE A 262 -23.94 -15.08 -18.76
C ILE A 262 -24.73 -15.46 -17.50
N SER A 263 -24.08 -15.49 -16.32
CA SER A 263 -24.75 -15.81 -15.05
C SER A 263 -25.93 -14.87 -14.72
N ILE A 264 -25.85 -13.61 -15.17
CA ILE A 264 -26.88 -12.59 -14.91
C ILE A 264 -28.18 -12.88 -15.67
N VAL A 265 -28.09 -13.55 -16.81
CA VAL A 265 -29.26 -13.98 -17.59
C VAL A 265 -30.09 -15.01 -16.80
N ALA A 266 -29.44 -15.80 -15.95
CA ALA A 266 -30.11 -16.75 -15.06
C ALA A 266 -30.67 -16.11 -13.77
N GLY A 267 -30.13 -14.97 -13.36
CA GLY A 267 -30.61 -14.20 -12.21
C GLY A 267 -29.64 -13.10 -11.80
N VAL A 268 -30.19 -11.95 -11.38
CA VAL A 268 -29.37 -10.83 -10.88
C VAL A 268 -28.85 -11.16 -9.48
N THR A 269 -27.55 -11.38 -9.37
CA THR A 269 -26.86 -11.66 -8.10
C THR A 269 -25.62 -10.78 -7.95
N SER A 270 -24.91 -10.91 -6.82
CA SER A 270 -23.67 -10.16 -6.60
C SER A 270 -22.53 -10.57 -7.55
N LEU A 271 -22.68 -11.65 -8.35
CA LEU A 271 -21.75 -12.05 -9.42
C LEU A 271 -21.55 -10.96 -10.50
N ILE A 272 -22.48 -10.02 -10.64
CA ILE A 272 -22.32 -8.85 -11.51
C ILE A 272 -21.08 -8.01 -11.15
N ALA A 273 -20.74 -7.91 -9.86
CA ALA A 273 -19.55 -7.19 -9.42
C ALA A 273 -18.27 -7.88 -9.90
N ALA A 274 -18.23 -9.22 -9.88
CA ALA A 274 -17.13 -9.98 -10.47
C ALA A 274 -17.07 -9.78 -11.99
N ALA A 275 -18.22 -9.84 -12.69
CA ALA A 275 -18.28 -9.66 -14.15
C ALA A 275 -17.71 -8.31 -14.59
N VAL A 276 -18.10 -7.22 -13.91
CA VAL A 276 -17.62 -5.87 -14.19
C VAL A 276 -16.12 -5.75 -13.93
N LEU A 277 -15.64 -6.18 -12.77
CA LEU A 277 -14.23 -6.02 -12.41
C LEU A 277 -13.31 -6.86 -13.31
N LEU A 278 -13.69 -8.10 -13.61
CA LEU A 278 -12.95 -8.94 -14.57
C LEU A 278 -12.89 -8.31 -15.97
N THR A 279 -13.96 -7.64 -16.40
CA THR A 279 -14.01 -6.92 -17.69
C THR A 279 -13.07 -5.72 -17.69
N ILE A 280 -13.05 -4.93 -16.61
CA ILE A 280 -12.14 -3.79 -16.46
C ILE A 280 -10.68 -4.28 -16.50
N THR A 281 -10.35 -5.31 -15.71
CA THR A 281 -9.00 -5.89 -15.68
C THR A 281 -8.57 -6.43 -17.04
N SER A 282 -9.49 -7.07 -17.78
CA SER A 282 -9.24 -7.51 -19.16
C SER A 282 -8.89 -6.34 -20.09
N ALA A 283 -9.67 -5.26 -20.05
CA ALA A 283 -9.43 -4.07 -20.86
C ALA A 283 -8.09 -3.38 -20.52
N LEU A 284 -7.73 -3.35 -19.23
CA LEU A 284 -6.45 -2.81 -18.78
C LEU A 284 -5.26 -3.63 -19.28
N TYR A 285 -5.34 -4.97 -19.21
CA TYR A 285 -4.31 -5.84 -19.79
C TYR A 285 -4.23 -5.72 -21.31
N ALA A 286 -5.36 -5.57 -22.01
CA ALA A 286 -5.38 -5.35 -23.45
C ALA A 286 -4.69 -4.02 -23.81
N LEU A 287 -4.99 -2.95 -23.08
CA LEU A 287 -4.34 -1.64 -23.22
C LEU A 287 -2.83 -1.70 -22.94
N ALA A 288 -2.42 -2.42 -21.90
CA ALA A 288 -1.00 -2.65 -21.60
C ALA A 288 -0.29 -3.45 -22.71
N GLY A 289 -1.00 -4.40 -23.34
CA GLY A 289 -0.54 -5.15 -24.50
C GLY A 289 -0.35 -4.27 -25.75
N VAL A 290 -1.35 -3.44 -26.08
CA VAL A 290 -1.30 -2.51 -27.23
C VAL A 290 -0.16 -1.50 -27.08
N LYS A 291 0.15 -1.10 -25.84
CA LYS A 291 1.27 -0.19 -25.52
C LYS A 291 2.63 -0.86 -25.44
N GLY A 292 2.75 -2.17 -25.68
CA GLY A 292 4.02 -2.89 -25.64
C GLY A 292 4.69 -2.92 -24.26
N GLN A 293 3.94 -2.72 -23.17
CA GLN A 293 4.50 -2.64 -21.82
C GLN A 293 4.91 -4.04 -21.32
N ALA A 294 6.17 -4.22 -20.97
CA ALA A 294 6.64 -5.46 -20.35
C ALA A 294 6.02 -5.67 -18.95
N PHE A 295 5.76 -6.91 -18.57
CA PHE A 295 5.21 -7.28 -17.26
C PHE A 295 6.18 -6.96 -16.12
N THR A 296 5.84 -5.99 -15.24
CA THR A 296 6.68 -5.60 -14.09
C THR A 296 6.16 -6.17 -12.77
N GLY A 297 6.78 -7.19 -12.18
CA GLY A 297 6.27 -7.91 -11.00
C GLY A 297 5.81 -7.01 -9.83
N SER A 298 4.70 -7.36 -9.17
CA SER A 298 4.13 -6.54 -8.09
C SER A 298 5.00 -6.56 -6.83
N LYS A 299 5.19 -5.38 -6.19
CA LYS A 299 5.91 -5.25 -4.92
C LYS A 299 5.19 -5.96 -3.77
N THR A 300 3.87 -6.06 -3.82
CA THR A 300 3.02 -6.70 -2.80
C THR A 300 3.06 -8.22 -2.82
N LEU A 301 3.54 -8.83 -3.91
CA LEU A 301 3.66 -10.28 -4.09
C LEU A 301 5.11 -10.73 -4.29
N GLY A 302 6.09 -9.93 -3.83
CA GLY A 302 7.52 -10.31 -3.80
C GLY A 302 8.30 -10.10 -5.11
N GLY A 303 7.87 -9.14 -5.95
CA GLY A 303 8.40 -8.93 -7.30
C GLY A 303 9.68 -8.10 -7.42
N GLN A 304 10.17 -7.44 -6.37
CA GLN A 304 11.39 -6.61 -6.49
C GLN A 304 12.49 -6.88 -5.45
N GLY A 305 12.25 -7.65 -4.39
CA GLY A 305 13.25 -7.86 -3.33
C GLY A 305 14.32 -8.92 -3.61
N VAL A 306 14.09 -9.85 -4.54
CA VAL A 306 14.99 -11.01 -4.75
C VAL A 306 15.80 -10.91 -6.05
N ALA A 307 15.39 -10.08 -7.00
CA ALA A 307 16.02 -10.01 -8.33
C ALA A 307 17.29 -9.13 -8.39
N GLN A 308 17.71 -8.52 -7.29
CA GLN A 308 18.93 -7.69 -7.19
C GLN A 308 19.93 -8.22 -6.15
N MET A 309 19.68 -9.39 -5.55
CA MET A 309 20.59 -10.05 -4.61
C MET A 309 20.99 -11.46 -5.08
N ILE A 310 21.34 -11.60 -6.35
CA ILE A 310 22.21 -12.68 -6.81
C ILE A 310 23.20 -12.04 -7.79
N VAL A 311 24.38 -11.69 -7.25
CA VAL A 311 25.64 -11.76 -8.01
C VAL A 311 26.06 -13.22 -7.99
#